data_AF-A0A7X8K5X8-F1
#
_entry.id   AF-A0A7X8K5X8-F1
#
_cell.length_a   1.000
_cell.length_b   1.000
_cell.length_c   1.000
_cell.angle_alpha   90.00
_cell.angle_beta   90.00
_cell.angle_gamma   90.00
#
_symmetry.space_group_name_H-M   'P 1'
#
loop_
_entity.id
_entity.type
_entity.pdbx_description
1 polymer ?
#
loop_
_entity_poly.entity_id
_entity_poly.type
_entity_poly.pdbx_seq_one_letter_code
_entity_poly.pdbx_strand_id
1 'polypeptide(L)'
;HFADGLDDPEKVKEKFHENPPNVYGYGHDPLYKDVMDAIKNDRKPYIDAVEGRKALELVLAIYKSSIDGNKVKLPLDGVSSIDFKGMFNK
;
A
#
# COMPACT_ATOMS: atom_id res chain seq x y z
N HIS A 1 17.29 -2.49 -6.76
CA HIS A 1 17.96 -3.66 -6.16
C HIS A 1 17.81 -3.52 -4.65
N PHE A 2 17.15 -4.43 -3.96
CA PHE A 2 16.96 -4.39 -2.49
C PHE A 2 18.09 -5.12 -1.72
N ALA A 3 19.15 -5.54 -2.41
CA ALA A 3 20.22 -6.39 -1.89
C ALA A 3 21.61 -5.83 -2.23
N ASP A 4 21.74 -4.49 -2.31
CA ASP A 4 23.02 -3.82 -2.50
C ASP A 4 23.85 -3.75 -1.21
N GLY A 5 23.28 -4.14 -0.06
CA GLY A 5 23.97 -4.23 1.22
C GLY A 5 24.39 -2.88 1.79
N LEU A 6 23.81 -1.79 1.28
CA LEU A 6 24.17 -0.42 1.68
C LEU A 6 23.52 -0.01 3.02
N ASP A 7 22.41 -0.66 3.38
CA ASP A 7 21.67 -0.37 4.59
C ASP A 7 21.99 -1.36 5.72
N ASP A 8 22.40 -0.83 6.87
CA ASP A 8 22.56 -1.59 8.11
C ASP A 8 21.17 -1.85 8.73
N PRO A 9 20.71 -3.12 8.82
CA PRO A 9 19.37 -3.45 9.28
C PRO A 9 19.04 -2.93 10.67
N GLU A 10 20.03 -2.88 11.57
CA GLU A 10 19.82 -2.44 12.94
C GLU A 10 19.64 -0.93 13.00
N LYS A 11 20.39 -0.16 12.21
CA LYS A 11 20.20 1.30 12.09
C LYS A 11 18.89 1.66 11.40
N VAL A 12 18.46 0.87 10.41
CA VAL A 12 17.17 1.06 9.76
C VAL A 12 16.03 0.82 10.76
N LYS A 13 16.08 -0.28 11.53
CA LYS A 13 15.10 -0.53 12.58
C LYS A 13 15.11 0.55 13.64
N GLU A 14 16.27 1.01 14.09
CA GLU A 14 16.34 2.07 15.12
C GLU A 14 15.74 3.38 14.61
N LYS A 15 16.04 3.76 13.37
CA LYS A 15 15.59 5.04 12.80
C LYS A 15 14.14 5.06 12.35
N PHE A 16 13.60 3.92 11.93
CA PHE A 16 12.28 3.80 11.30
C PHE A 16 11.33 2.87 12.06
N HIS A 17 11.70 2.37 13.24
CA HIS A 17 10.70 1.74 14.10
C HIS A 17 9.71 2.79 14.58
N GLU A 18 8.45 2.40 14.63
CA GLU A 18 7.45 3.10 15.40
C GLU A 18 6.92 2.11 16.43
N ASN A 19 6.77 2.57 17.68
CA ASN A 19 6.05 1.80 18.70
C ASN A 19 4.69 2.46 18.91
N PRO A 20 3.68 2.11 18.10
CA PRO A 20 2.40 2.77 18.17
C PRO A 20 1.59 2.28 19.38
N PRO A 21 0.78 3.16 19.99
CA PRO A 21 -0.02 2.81 21.16
C PRO A 21 -1.17 1.83 20.83
N ASN A 22 -1.47 1.63 19.54
CA ASN A 22 -2.50 0.73 19.05
C ASN A 22 -2.22 0.30 17.60
N VAL A 23 -3.07 -0.58 17.06
CA VAL A 23 -2.98 -1.12 15.69
C VAL A 23 -3.11 -0.07 14.57
N TYR A 24 -3.51 1.15 14.89
CA TYR A 24 -3.73 2.26 13.95
C TYR A 24 -2.50 3.16 13.77
N GLY A 25 -1.39 2.88 14.45
CA GLY A 25 -0.13 3.54 14.14
C GLY A 25 -0.15 5.05 14.41
N TYR A 26 0.78 5.76 13.79
CA TYR A 26 0.81 7.23 13.74
C TYR A 26 0.41 7.78 12.36
N GLY A 27 0.15 6.91 11.38
CA GLY A 27 -0.01 7.30 9.97
C GLY A 27 -1.42 7.75 9.57
N HIS A 28 -2.47 7.24 10.20
CA HIS A 28 -3.84 7.49 9.74
C HIS A 28 -4.31 8.94 9.96
N ASP A 29 -4.17 9.45 11.18
CA ASP A 29 -4.58 10.81 11.55
C ASP A 29 -3.97 11.90 10.65
N PRO A 30 -2.65 11.94 10.40
CA PRO A 30 -2.06 12.95 9.52
C PRO A 30 -2.50 12.80 8.06
N LEU A 31 -2.74 11.58 7.56
CA LEU A 31 -3.26 11.36 6.21
C LEU A 31 -4.69 11.89 6.07
N TYR A 32 -5.58 11.63 7.03
CA TYR A 32 -6.93 12.20 7.02
C TYR A 32 -6.90 13.73 7.13
N LYS A 33 -6.03 14.27 7.99
CA LYS A 33 -5.83 15.71 8.11
C LYS A 33 -5.39 16.34 6.80
N ASP A 34 -4.46 15.71 6.09
CA ASP A 34 -4.00 16.17 4.79
C ASP A 34 -5.13 16.19 3.74
N VAL A 35 -5.94 15.13 3.66
CA VAL A 35 -7.09 15.10 2.73
C VAL A 35 -8.09 16.22 3.05
N MET A 36 -8.43 16.42 4.32
CA MET A 36 -9.33 17.49 4.74
C MET A 36 -8.78 18.89 4.40
N ASP A 37 -7.49 19.10 4.62
CA ASP A 37 -6.80 20.35 4.30
C ASP A 37 -6.69 20.57 2.78
N ALA A 38 -6.47 19.50 2.01
CA ALA A 38 -6.41 19.55 0.56
C ALA A 38 -7.72 20.02 -0.06
N ILE A 39 -8.86 19.53 0.45
CA ILE A 39 -10.20 19.97 0.05
C ILE A 39 -10.43 21.44 0.39
N LYS A 40 -10.06 21.88 1.59
CA LYS A 40 -10.28 23.27 2.05
C LYS A 40 -9.46 24.29 1.28
N ASN A 41 -8.24 23.93 0.89
CA ASN A 41 -7.29 24.84 0.26
C ASN A 41 -7.15 24.64 -1.25
N ASP A 42 -8.03 23.85 -1.88
CA ASP A 42 -7.98 23.53 -3.31
C ASP A 42 -6.58 23.12 -3.80
N ARG A 43 -5.94 22.21 -3.05
CA ARG A 43 -4.63 21.66 -3.37
C ARG A 43 -4.70 20.16 -3.59
N LYS A 44 -3.68 19.61 -4.22
CA LYS A 44 -3.51 18.17 -4.32
C LYS A 44 -3.27 17.57 -2.91
N PRO A 45 -3.94 16.47 -2.53
CA PRO A 45 -3.58 15.73 -1.32
C PRO A 45 -2.19 15.11 -1.49
N TYR A 46 -1.55 14.81 -0.38
CA TYR A 46 -0.25 14.13 -0.30
C TYR A 46 -0.26 12.82 -1.10
N ILE A 47 -1.35 12.06 -1.01
CA ILE A 47 -1.61 10.88 -1.84
C ILE A 47 -2.91 11.10 -2.63
N ASP A 48 -2.83 11.11 -3.96
CA ASP A 48 -4.00 11.22 -4.82
C ASP A 48 -4.63 9.86 -5.15
N ALA A 49 -5.77 9.89 -5.85
CA ALA A 49 -6.48 8.68 -6.23
C ALA A 49 -5.68 7.77 -7.18
N VAL A 50 -4.79 8.33 -8.01
CA VAL A 50 -4.00 7.56 -8.97
C VAL A 50 -2.90 6.79 -8.24
N GLU A 51 -2.18 7.43 -7.31
CA GLU A 51 -1.18 6.78 -6.47
C GLU A 51 -1.82 5.76 -5.52
N GLY A 52 -2.97 6.10 -4.91
CA GLY A 52 -3.74 5.15 -4.11
C GLY A 52 -4.16 3.91 -4.89
N ARG A 53 -4.56 4.07 -6.16
CA ARG A 53 -4.92 2.94 -7.03
C ARG A 53 -3.74 2.02 -7.34
N LYS A 54 -2.52 2.54 -7.49
CA LYS A 54 -1.32 1.70 -7.74
C LYS A 54 -1.05 0.74 -6.59
N ALA A 55 -1.22 1.20 -5.35
CA ALA A 55 -1.07 0.34 -4.18
C ALA A 55 -2.11 -0.80 -4.16
N LEU A 56 -3.37 -0.48 -4.47
CA LEU A 56 -4.44 -1.49 -4.59
C LEU A 56 -4.18 -2.47 -5.74
N GLU A 57 -3.72 -1.98 -6.90
CA GLU A 57 -3.36 -2.81 -8.05
C GLU A 57 -2.28 -3.83 -7.69
N LEU A 58 -1.26 -3.43 -6.92
CA LEU A 58 -0.23 -4.36 -6.45
C LEU A 58 -0.81 -5.47 -5.56
N VAL A 59 -1.74 -5.14 -4.66
CA VAL A 59 -2.42 -6.16 -3.82
C VAL A 59 -3.20 -7.15 -4.68
N LEU A 60 -3.97 -6.66 -5.67
CA LEU A 60 -4.71 -7.53 -6.58
C LEU A 60 -3.77 -8.38 -7.45
N ALA A 61 -2.61 -7.85 -7.83
CA ALA A 61 -1.58 -8.58 -8.56
C ALA A 61 -1.00 -9.74 -7.74
N ILE A 62 -0.80 -9.54 -6.43
CA ILE A 62 -0.38 -10.61 -5.52
C ILE A 62 -1.44 -11.71 -5.46
N TYR A 63 -2.72 -11.34 -5.30
CA TYR A 63 -3.81 -12.33 -5.27
C TYR A 63 -3.91 -13.10 -6.59
N LYS A 64 -3.89 -12.41 -7.73
CA LYS A 64 -3.89 -13.04 -9.05
C LYS A 64 -2.70 -13.97 -9.23
N SER A 65 -1.49 -13.53 -8.88
CA SER A 65 -0.29 -14.37 -8.96
C SER A 65 -0.37 -15.62 -8.08
N SER A 66 -0.96 -15.49 -6.89
CA SER A 66 -1.12 -16.62 -5.95
C SER A 66 -2.08 -17.69 -6.46
N ILE A 67 -3.11 -17.31 -7.22
CA ILE A 67 -4.07 -18.23 -7.84
C ILE A 67 -3.48 -18.84 -9.11
N ASP A 68 -2.90 -18.01 -9.99
CA ASP A 68 -2.40 -18.44 -11.28
C ASP A 68 -1.09 -19.25 -11.16
N GLY A 69 -0.41 -19.17 -10.01
CA GLY A 69 0.90 -19.78 -9.77
C GLY A 69 2.01 -19.21 -10.65
N ASN A 70 1.80 -18.03 -11.23
CA ASN A 70 2.64 -17.43 -12.27
C ASN A 70 2.85 -15.93 -12.03
N LYS A 71 3.88 -15.37 -12.67
CA LYS A 71 4.10 -13.91 -12.69
C LYS A 71 2.94 -13.20 -13.39
N VAL A 72 2.54 -12.05 -12.86
CA VAL A 72 1.54 -11.16 -13.46
C VAL A 72 2.22 -9.90 -14.00
N LYS A 73 1.68 -9.33 -15.08
CA LYS A 73 2.18 -8.09 -15.68
C LYS A 73 1.36 -6.90 -15.17
N LEU A 74 2.04 -5.82 -14.81
CA LEU A 74 1.43 -4.53 -14.48
C LEU A 74 1.50 -3.57 -15.68
N PRO A 75 0.54 -2.63 -15.83
CA PRO A 75 -0.69 -2.52 -15.04
C PRO A 75 -1.63 -3.70 -15.30
N LEU A 76 -2.48 -4.01 -14.32
CA LEU A 76 -3.48 -5.06 -14.45
C LEU A 76 -4.58 -4.60 -15.40
N ASP A 77 -5.08 -5.55 -16.21
CA ASP A 77 -6.22 -5.33 -17.09
C ASP A 77 -7.36 -6.28 -16.70
N GLY A 78 -8.57 -5.72 -16.58
CA GLY A 78 -9.79 -6.47 -16.29
C GLY A 78 -9.83 -7.21 -14.95
N VAL A 79 -9.04 -6.82 -13.95
CA VAL A 79 -9.03 -7.45 -12.61
C VAL A 79 -9.80 -6.59 -11.62
N SER A 80 -10.77 -7.18 -10.93
CA SER A 80 -11.59 -6.56 -9.90
C SER A 80 -11.41 -7.24 -8.54
N SER A 81 -11.63 -6.51 -7.45
CA SER A 81 -11.60 -7.08 -6.10
C SER A 81 -12.67 -8.16 -5.90
N ILE A 82 -13.77 -8.11 -6.65
CA ILE A 82 -14.84 -9.11 -6.57
C ILE A 82 -14.46 -10.47 -7.17
N ASP A 83 -13.44 -10.52 -8.03
CA ASP A 83 -12.98 -11.75 -8.67
C ASP A 83 -12.42 -12.74 -7.64
N PHE A 84 -11.96 -12.23 -6.49
CA PHE A 84 -11.40 -13.00 -5.38
C PHE A 84 -12.43 -13.36 -4.31
N LYS A 85 -13.73 -13.09 -4.54
CA LYS A 85 -14.77 -13.40 -3.56
C LYS A 85 -14.81 -14.91 -3.27
N GLY A 86 -14.75 -15.26 -1.98
CA GLY A 86 -14.77 -16.66 -1.53
C GLY A 86 -13.41 -17.34 -1.50
N MET A 87 -12.34 -16.69 -1.97
CA MET A 87 -10.98 -17.26 -1.99
C MET A 87 -10.46 -17.67 -0.60
N PHE A 88 -10.90 -16.99 0.45
CA PHE A 88 -10.43 -17.21 1.83
C PHE A 88 -11.44 -17.95 2.72
N ASN A 89 -12.53 -18.44 2.15
CA ASN A 89 -13.50 -19.22 2.90
C ASN A 89 -12.97 -20.65 3.04
N LYS A 90 -12.51 -21.00 4.24
CA LYS A 90 -12.27 -22.39 4.66
C LYS A 90 -13.56 -23.01 5.18
#